data_AF-A0A2V7VZG6-F1
#
_entry.id   AF-A0A2V7VZG6-F1
#
_cell.length_a   1.000
_cell.length_b   1.000
_cell.length_c   1.000
_cell.angle_alpha   90.00
_cell.angle_beta   90.00
_cell.angle_gamma   90.00
#
_symmetry.space_group_name_H-M   'P 1'
#
loop_
_entity.id
_entity.type
_entity.pdbx_description
1 polymer ?
#
loop_
_entity_poly.entity_id
_entity_poly.type
_entity_poly.pdbx_seq_one_letter_code
_entity_poly.pdbx_strand_id
1 'polypeptide(L)' 'MTPDPALDAEVRSFVDDYRERCLWFVRADYYPSTPDEILRVLRWIRARGDREAFQRAGKIEEWLSRTFNEKSAAS' A
#
# COMPACT_ATOMS: atom_id res chain seq x y z
N MET A 1 -5.23 10.79 10.37
CA MET A 1 -6.29 9.96 9.77
C MET A 1 -5.74 8.56 9.66
N THR A 2 -6.11 7.67 10.58
CA THR A 2 -5.59 6.30 10.63
C THR A 2 -6.38 5.46 9.63
N PRO A 3 -5.72 4.68 8.75
CA PRO A 3 -6.41 3.78 7.84
C PRO A 3 -7.25 2.74 8.60
N ASP A 4 -8.23 2.15 7.91
CA ASP A 4 -8.97 1.00 8.43
C ASP A 4 -8.00 -0.10 8.89
N PRO A 5 -8.20 -0.73 10.06
CA PRO A 5 -7.24 -1.70 10.61
C PRO A 5 -7.02 -2.92 9.72
N ALA A 6 -8.00 -3.31 8.88
CA ALA A 6 -7.80 -4.39 7.91
C ALA A 6 -6.91 -3.93 6.74
N LEU A 7 -7.06 -2.68 6.31
CA LEU A 7 -6.17 -2.09 5.29
C LEU A 7 -4.73 -1.95 5.80
N ASP A 8 -4.54 -1.52 7.06
CA ASP A 8 -3.20 -1.44 7.68
C ASP A 8 -2.50 -2.80 7.69
N ALA A 9 -3.23 -3.85 8.10
CA ALA A 9 -2.70 -5.21 8.13
C ALA A 9 -2.33 -5.74 6.74
N GLU A 10 -3.17 -5.51 5.73
CA GLU A 10 -2.90 -5.91 4.34
C GLU A 10 -1.68 -5.17 3.77
N VAL A 11 -1.59 -3.85 4.00
CA VAL A 11 -0.43 -3.06 3.55
C VAL A 11 0.86 -3.52 4.23
N ARG A 12 0.82 -3.79 5.54
CA ARG A 12 1.98 -4.32 6.28
C ARG A 12 2.43 -5.67 5.74
N SER A 13 1.49 -6.59 5.54
CA SER A 13 1.76 -7.90 4.95
C SER A 13 2.39 -7.76 3.56
N PHE A 14 1.85 -6.86 2.73
CA PHE A 14 2.37 -6.58 1.40
C PHE A 14 3.78 -5.98 1.42
N VAL A 15 4.08 -5.10 2.38
CA VAL A 15 5.43 -4.55 2.58
C VAL A 15 6.41 -5.65 2.99
N ASP A 16 5.99 -6.56 3.85
CA ASP A 16 6.83 -7.65 4.35
C ASP A 16 7.18 -8.66 3.24
N ASP A 17 6.17 -9.10 2.48
CA ASP A 17 6.30 -10.07 1.39
C ASP A 17 7.24 -9.60 0.27
N TYR A 18 7.19 -8.30 -0.05
CA TYR A 18 7.99 -7.70 -1.13
C TYR A 18 9.23 -6.95 -0.62
N ARG A 19 9.57 -7.08 0.66
CA ARG A 19 10.59 -6.25 1.30
C ARG A 19 11.98 -6.43 0.72
N GLU A 20 12.42 -7.68 0.72
CA GLU A 20 13.76 -8.06 0.29
C GLU A 20 13.92 -7.92 -1.23
N ARG A 21 12.84 -8.16 -1.98
CA ARG A 21 12.86 -8.16 -3.45
C ARG A 21 12.69 -6.77 -4.06
N CYS A 22 11.71 -6.00 -3.57
CA CYS A 22 11.29 -4.76 -4.21
C CYS A 22 11.62 -3.50 -3.39
N LEU A 23 11.88 -3.63 -2.09
CA LEU A 23 12.09 -2.50 -1.17
C LEU A 23 13.47 -2.50 -0.51
N TRP A 24 14.46 -3.20 -1.06
CA TRP A 24 15.83 -3.30 -0.51
C TRP A 24 16.53 -1.94 -0.29
N PHE A 25 16.09 -0.89 -1.00
CA PHE A 25 16.61 0.48 -0.87
C PHE A 25 15.91 1.30 0.24
N VAL A 26 14.84 0.75 0.82
CA VAL A 26 14.06 1.39 1.89
C VAL A 26 14.56 0.87 3.24
N ARG A 27 14.46 1.69 4.29
CA ARG A 27 14.87 1.29 5.64
C ARG A 27 14.12 0.04 6.11
N ALA A 28 14.84 -0.89 6.74
CA ALA A 28 14.29 -2.13 7.28
C ALA A 28 13.35 -1.95 8.48
N ASP A 29 12.98 -0.75 8.87
CA ASP A 29 11.92 -0.51 9.87
C ASP A 29 10.78 0.35 9.29
N TYR A 30 10.86 0.68 8.00
CA TYR A 30 9.85 1.51 7.36
C TYR A 30 8.56 0.74 7.13
N TYR A 31 7.47 1.30 7.62
CA TYR A 31 6.09 0.93 7.31
C TYR A 31 5.30 2.20 6.96
N PRO A 32 4.60 2.24 5.82
CA PRO A 32 3.85 3.42 5.41
C PRO A 32 2.66 3.63 6.37
N SER A 33 2.51 4.85 6.89
CA SER A 33 1.45 5.18 7.86
C SER A 33 0.38 6.11 7.29
N THR A 34 0.67 6.76 6.16
CA THR A 34 -0.24 7.68 5.47
C THR A 34 -0.63 7.15 4.09
N PRO A 35 -1.79 7.55 3.56
CA PRO A 35 -2.25 7.13 2.23
C PRO A 35 -1.23 7.41 1.12
N ASP A 36 -0.57 8.57 1.17
CA ASP A 36 0.43 8.97 0.18
C ASP A 36 1.68 8.07 0.23
N GLU A 37 2.10 7.70 1.44
CA GLU A 37 3.17 6.73 1.64
C GLU A 37 2.79 5.33 1.16
N ILE A 38 1.55 4.90 1.42
CA ILE A 38 1.04 3.62 0.93
C ILE A 38 1.11 3.62 -0.60
N LEU A 39 0.52 4.61 -1.27
CA LEU A 39 0.56 4.74 -2.74
C LEU A 39 2.00 4.73 -3.29
N ARG A 40 2.93 5.38 -2.60
CA ARG A 40 4.35 5.40 -2.97
C ARG A 40 4.97 4.01 -2.90
N VAL A 41 4.73 3.29 -1.81
CA VAL A 41 5.19 1.89 -1.64
C VAL A 41 4.58 0.98 -2.71
N LEU A 42 3.28 1.09 -2.98
CA LEU A 42 2.61 0.33 -4.03
C LEU A 42 3.25 0.57 -5.39
N ARG A 43 3.58 1.83 -5.72
CA ARG A 43 4.30 2.19 -6.95
C ARG A 43 5.69 1.56 -7.01
N TRP A 44 6.43 1.58 -5.90
CA TRP A 44 7.77 0.97 -5.86
C TRP A 44 7.75 -0.53 -6.03
N ILE A 45 6.79 -1.21 -5.41
CA ILE A 45 6.60 -2.65 -5.54
C ILE A 45 6.18 -2.98 -6.98
N ARG A 46 5.23 -2.25 -7.56
CA ARG A 46 4.82 -2.46 -8.97
C ARG A 46 5.93 -2.28 -9.99
N ALA A 47 6.83 -1.33 -9.77
CA ALA A 47 7.91 -1.05 -10.70
C ALA A 47 8.97 -2.17 -10.76
N ARG A 48 9.02 -3.04 -9.74
CA ARG A 48 10.09 -4.04 -9.57
C ARG A 48 9.59 -5.45 -9.34
N GLY A 49 8.33 -5.60 -8.97
CA GLY A 49 7.69 -6.87 -8.64
C GLY A 49 7.03 -7.51 -9.85
N ASP A 50 6.52 -8.71 -9.61
CA ASP A 50 5.90 -9.54 -10.63
C ASP A 50 4.41 -9.21 -10.82
N ARG A 51 3.76 -10.01 -11.67
CA ARG A 51 2.31 -9.90 -11.94
C ARG A 51 1.46 -9.94 -10.67
N GLU A 52 1.82 -10.78 -9.70
CA GLU A 52 1.10 -10.85 -8.42
C GLU A 52 1.21 -9.52 -7.66
N ALA A 53 2.41 -8.94 -7.61
CA ALA A 53 2.66 -7.65 -6.98
C ALA A 53 1.80 -6.55 -7.61
N PHE A 54 1.67 -6.56 -8.94
CA PHE A 54 0.82 -5.63 -9.67
C PHE A 54 -0.66 -5.78 -9.30
N GLN A 55 -1.16 -7.01 -9.26
CA GLN A 55 -2.56 -7.31 -8.91
C GLN A 55 -2.88 -6.94 -7.46
N ARG A 56 -2.02 -7.32 -6.51
CA ARG A 56 -2.19 -6.98 -5.09
C ARG A 56 -2.16 -5.46 -4.86
N ALA A 57 -1.20 -4.77 -5.46
CA ALA A 57 -1.15 -3.31 -5.39
C ALA A 57 -2.42 -2.65 -5.98
N GLY A 58 -3.00 -3.23 -7.04
CA GLY A 58 -4.31 -2.79 -7.59
C GLY A 58 -5.44 -2.82 -6.58
N LYS A 59 -5.59 -3.94 -5.89
CA LYS A 59 -6.63 -4.10 -4.86
C LYS A 59 -6.49 -3.09 -3.73
N ILE A 60 -5.25 -2.86 -3.26
CA ILE A 60 -4.99 -1.90 -2.18
C ILE A 60 -5.29 -0.46 -2.64
N GLU A 61 -4.91 -0.09 -3.86
CA GLU A 61 -5.26 1.24 -4.42
C GLU A 61 -6.77 1.45 -4.59
N GLU A 62 -7.50 0.42 -5.05
CA GLU A 62 -8.96 0.48 -5.16
C GLU A 62 -9.62 0.67 -3.79
N TRP A 63 -9.15 -0.05 -2.77
CA TRP A 63 -9.64 0.10 -1.40
C TRP A 63 -9.40 1.50 -0.86
N LEU A 64 -8.18 2.03 -1.00
CA LEU A 64 -7.86 3.41 -0.65
C LEU A 64 -8.80 4.39 -1.36
N SER A 65 -8.96 4.26 -2.68
CA SER A 65 -9.79 5.16 -3.47
C SER A 65 -11.25 5.17 -2.98
N ARG A 66 -11.82 4.00 -2.65
CA ARG A 66 -13.18 3.90 -2.09
C ARG A 66 -13.27 4.61 -0.75
N THR A 67 -12.39 4.29 0.20
CA THR A 67 -12.41 4.90 1.54
C THR A 67 -12.23 6.42 1.53
N PHE A 68 -11.40 6.95 0.62
CA PHE A 68 -11.22 8.40 0.47
C PHE A 68 -12.38 9.08 -0.27
N ASN A 69 -12.97 8.42 -1.28
CA ASN A 69 -14.10 8.96 -2.03
C ASN A 69 -15.42 8.93 -1.23
N GLU A 70 -15.66 7.87 -0.46
CA GLU A 70 -16.82 7.77 0.45
C GLU A 70 -16.83 8.90 1.49
N LYS A 71 -15.67 9.36 1.94
CA LYS A 71 -15.57 10.51 2.85
C LYS A 71 -15.69 11.87 2.16
N SER A 72 -15.38 11.96 0.87
CA SER A 72 -15.52 13.20 0.08
C SER A 72 -16.97 13.44 -0.35
N ALA A 73 -17.77 12.39 -0.52
CA ALA A 73 -19.19 12.48 -0.88
C ALA A 73 -20.14 12.76 0.31
N ALA A 74 -19.62 12.75 1.53
CA ALA A 74 -20.39 13.05 2.75
C ALA A 74 -20.19 14.50 3.26
N SER A 75 -19.61 15.39 2.45
CA SER A 75 -19.42 16.82 2.76
C SER A 75 -20.49 17.71 2.12
#